data_AF-G2XLP8-F1
#
_entry.id   AF-G2XLP8-F1
#
_cell.length_a   1.000
_cell.length_b   1.000
_cell.length_c   1.000
_cell.angle_alpha   90.00
_cell.angle_beta   90.00
_cell.angle_gamma   90.00
#
_symmetry.space_group_name_H-M   'P 1'
#
loop_
_entity.id
_entity.type
_entity.pdbx_description
1 polymer ?
#
loop_
_entity_poly.entity_id
_entity_poly.type
_entity_poly.pdbx_seq_one_letter_code
_entity_poly.pdbx_strand_id
1 'polypeptide(L)'
;MIGKKIGSFIQLDKWDSMEIDKSLRIRVLIDARKPLTQKIKLKMRGGQEYFAEVKYEKLPLFCYYCGKLGHGTKDCDEFFGEESPQKKYGEWLKASPWKFRNEGDKQEPKGQEKSCARKL
;
A
#
# COMPACT_ATOMS: atom_id res chain seq x y z
N MET A 1 -11.23 -2.38 17.08
CA MET A 1 -10.16 -1.48 16.59
C MET A 1 -9.70 -1.91 15.21
N ILE A 2 -9.40 -0.97 14.33
CA ILE A 2 -9.09 -1.18 12.90
C ILE A 2 -7.83 -2.04 12.71
N GLY A 3 -6.74 -1.78 13.45
CA GLY A 3 -5.47 -2.49 13.30
C GLY A 3 -5.56 -4.00 13.48
N LYS A 4 -6.41 -4.49 14.39
CA LYS A 4 -6.62 -5.94 14.65
C LYS A 4 -7.15 -6.71 13.43
N LYS A 5 -7.76 -6.02 12.45
CA LYS A 5 -8.23 -6.63 11.20
C LYS A 5 -7.11 -6.90 10.21
N ILE A 6 -5.95 -6.27 10.39
CA ILE A 6 -4.76 -6.39 9.51
C ILE A 6 -3.68 -7.22 10.20
N GLY A 7 -3.43 -6.97 11.49
CA GLY A 7 -2.41 -7.65 12.27
C GLY A 7 -2.48 -7.25 13.74
N SER A 8 -1.42 -7.51 14.51
CA SER A 8 -1.36 -7.04 15.90
C SER A 8 -1.07 -5.55 15.92
N PHE A 9 -2.00 -4.75 16.43
CA PHE A 9 -1.85 -3.29 16.50
C PHE A 9 -0.67 -2.90 17.40
N ILE A 10 0.16 -1.97 16.92
CA ILE A 10 1.29 -1.41 17.67
C ILE A 10 0.99 0.04 18.03
N GLN A 11 0.74 0.89 17.02
CA GLN A 11 0.63 2.33 17.21
C GLN A 11 -0.19 3.00 16.10
N LEU A 12 -0.91 4.06 16.46
CA LEU A 12 -1.53 5.00 15.52
C LEU A 12 -0.56 6.18 15.31
N ASP A 13 -0.34 6.57 14.06
CA ASP A 13 0.47 7.75 13.77
C ASP A 13 -0.30 9.02 14.16
N LYS A 14 0.33 9.91 14.92
CA LYS A 14 -0.29 11.13 15.45
C LYS A 14 -0.02 12.37 14.59
N TRP A 15 0.84 12.23 13.58
CA TRP A 15 1.23 13.33 12.69
C TRP A 15 0.24 13.58 11.53
N ASP A 16 -0.81 12.76 11.42
CA ASP A 16 -1.94 13.04 10.53
C ASP A 16 -2.79 14.19 11.11
N SER A 17 -2.21 15.40 11.19
CA SER A 17 -2.99 16.64 11.23
C SER A 17 -3.86 16.64 9.99
N MET A 18 -5.17 16.55 10.23
CA MET A 18 -6.25 16.10 9.35
C MET A 18 -6.46 16.91 8.04
N GLU A 19 -5.54 17.81 7.69
CA GLU A 19 -5.69 18.75 6.57
C GLU A 19 -4.88 18.38 5.33
N ILE A 20 -3.88 17.49 5.42
CA ILE A 20 -3.00 17.15 4.28
C ILE A 20 -3.12 15.69 3.85
N ASP A 21 -3.31 14.75 4.78
CA ASP A 21 -3.37 13.32 4.45
C ASP A 21 -4.81 12.78 4.54
N LYS A 22 -5.29 12.15 3.46
CA LYS A 22 -6.65 11.58 3.36
C LYS A 22 -6.72 10.14 3.88
N SER A 23 -5.70 9.68 4.58
CA SER A 23 -5.54 8.29 4.99
C SER A 23 -5.24 8.16 6.49
N LEU A 24 -5.56 7.00 7.07
CA LEU A 24 -5.24 6.66 8.46
C LEU A 24 -3.99 5.80 8.48
N ARG A 25 -2.91 6.27 9.13
CA ARG A 25 -1.66 5.52 9.23
C ARG A 25 -1.56 4.77 10.55
N ILE A 26 -1.39 3.45 10.47
CA ILE A 26 -1.19 2.60 11.64
C ILE A 26 0.03 1.70 11.46
N ARG A 27 0.74 1.45 12.57
CA ARG A 27 1.77 0.42 12.66
C ARG A 27 1.15 -0.85 13.22
N VAL A 28 1.37 -1.95 12.51
CA VAL A 28 0.86 -3.28 12.86
C VAL A 28 1.97 -4.32 12.66
N LEU A 29 2.01 -5.33 13.51
CA LEU A 29 2.79 -6.55 13.31
C LEU A 29 1.98 -7.51 12.44
N ILE A 30 2.55 -7.96 11.33
CA ILE A 30 1.91 -8.90 10.40
C ILE A 30 2.69 -10.21 10.33
N ASP A 31 1.98 -11.32 10.11
CA ASP A 31 2.59 -12.62 9.83
C ASP A 31 2.96 -12.69 8.35
N ALA A 32 4.26 -12.66 8.03
CA ALA A 32 4.79 -12.65 6.66
C ALA A 32 4.38 -13.89 5.83
N ARG A 33 4.00 -14.98 6.50
CA ARG A 33 3.56 -16.24 5.86
C ARG A 33 2.11 -16.19 5.41
N LYS A 34 1.35 -15.17 5.83
CA LYS A 34 -0.04 -14.97 5.43
C LYS A 34 -0.10 -13.97 4.28
N PRO A 35 -1.07 -14.12 3.36
CA PRO A 35 -1.30 -13.13 2.32
C PRO A 35 -1.60 -11.75 2.91
N LEU A 36 -1.11 -10.70 2.26
CA LEU A 36 -1.38 -9.33 2.64
C LEU A 36 -2.89 -9.03 2.59
N THR A 37 -3.37 -8.24 3.55
CA THR A 37 -4.75 -7.76 3.58
C THR A 37 -4.92 -6.62 2.59
N GLN A 38 -5.82 -6.76 1.61
CA GLN A 38 -6.02 -5.74 0.58
C GLN A 38 -7.10 -4.72 0.95
N LYS A 39 -8.15 -5.18 1.64
CA LYS A 39 -9.29 -4.37 2.05
C LYS A 39 -9.76 -4.82 3.42
N ILE A 40 -10.26 -3.88 4.21
CA ILE A 40 -10.86 -4.17 5.51
C ILE A 40 -12.28 -3.65 5.57
N LYS A 41 -13.14 -4.44 6.19
CA LYS A 41 -14.53 -4.07 6.45
C LYS A 41 -14.63 -3.20 7.70
N LEU A 42 -15.09 -1.98 7.54
CA LEU A 42 -15.37 -0.99 8.58
C LEU A 42 -16.88 -0.92 8.82
N LYS A 43 -17.27 -0.79 10.10
CA LYS A 43 -18.66 -0.56 10.50
C LYS A 43 -18.74 0.83 11.12
N MET A 44 -19.60 1.68 10.59
CA MET A 44 -19.83 3.05 11.07
C MET A 44 -20.94 3.08 12.12
N ARG A 45 -21.06 4.20 12.86
CA ARG A 45 -22.02 4.36 13.96
C ARG A 45 -23.51 4.28 13.55
N GLY A 46 -23.82 4.21 12.26
CA GLY A 46 -25.18 4.01 11.72
C GLY A 46 -25.44 2.62 11.13
N GLY A 47 -24.58 1.62 11.40
CA GLY A 47 -24.72 0.28 10.83
C GLY A 47 -24.26 0.12 9.38
N GLN A 48 -23.96 1.23 8.70
CA GLN A 48 -23.36 1.23 7.36
C GLN A 48 -21.98 0.55 7.37
N GLU A 49 -21.75 -0.25 6.34
CA GLU A 49 -20.52 -1.00 6.15
C GLU A 49 -19.73 -0.42 4.97
N TYR A 50 -18.43 -0.19 5.19
CA TYR A 50 -17.52 0.32 4.17
C TYR A 50 -16.33 -0.60 4.03
N PHE A 51 -15.77 -0.68 2.82
CA PHE A 51 -14.48 -1.32 2.61
C PHE A 51 -13.42 -0.23 2.45
N ALA A 52 -12.48 -0.19 3.38
CA ALA A 52 -11.29 0.64 3.24
C ALA A 52 -10.18 -0.17 2.56
N GLU A 53 -9.52 0.45 1.58
CA GLU A 53 -8.32 -0.11 0.96
C GLU A 53 -7.15 -0.01 1.92
N VAL A 54 -6.34 -1.07 1.96
CA VAL A 54 -5.12 -1.13 2.76
C VAL A 54 -3.94 -0.97 1.83
N LYS A 55 -3.08 -0.01 2.15
CA LYS A 55 -1.78 0.20 1.50
C LYS A 55 -0.68 0.10 2.54
N TYR A 56 0.46 -0.44 2.11
CA TYR A 56 1.61 -0.74 2.94
C TYR A 56 2.76 0.19 2.58
N GLU A 57 3.31 0.85 3.60
CA GLU A 57 4.57 1.59 3.46
C GLU A 57 5.75 0.64 3.56
N LYS A 58 6.83 0.92 2.81
CA LYS A 58 8.07 0.13 2.79
C LYS A 58 7.81 -1.37 2.55
N LEU A 59 6.81 -1.68 1.70
CA LEU A 59 6.43 -3.04 1.40
C LEU A 59 7.57 -3.76 0.65
N PRO A 60 8.17 -4.83 1.23
CA PRO A 60 9.27 -5.56 0.62
C PRO A 60 8.77 -6.41 -0.57
N LEU A 61 9.64 -7.26 -1.12
CA LEU A 61 9.26 -8.24 -2.14
C LEU A 61 8.10 -9.11 -1.63
N PHE A 62 7.04 -9.19 -2.43
CA PHE A 62 5.88 -10.02 -2.16
C PHE A 62 5.36 -10.63 -3.45
N CYS A 63 4.70 -11.78 -3.32
CA CYS A 63 4.21 -12.54 -4.45
C CYS A 63 2.89 -11.96 -4.98
N TYR A 64 2.80 -11.69 -6.28
CA TYR A 64 1.59 -11.10 -6.87
C TYR A 64 0.46 -12.13 -7.05
N TYR A 65 0.78 -13.42 -6.88
CA TYR A 65 -0.16 -14.52 -6.94
C TYR A 65 -0.73 -14.87 -5.56
N CYS A 66 0.12 -15.23 -4.59
CA CYS A 66 -0.34 -15.67 -3.26
C CYS A 66 -0.35 -14.55 -2.21
N GLY A 67 0.24 -13.38 -2.48
CA GLY A 67 0.23 -12.22 -1.59
C GLY A 67 1.14 -12.31 -0.37
N LYS A 68 1.94 -13.37 -0.22
CA LYS A 68 2.89 -13.55 0.89
C LYS A 68 4.19 -12.79 0.64
N LEU A 69 4.90 -12.44 1.71
CA LEU A 69 6.19 -11.76 1.64
C LEU A 69 7.34 -12.75 1.37
N GLY A 70 8.43 -12.24 0.81
CA GLY A 70 9.72 -12.95 0.73
C GLY A 70 10.04 -13.65 -0.59
N HIS A 71 9.09 -13.72 -1.53
CA HIS A 71 9.31 -14.33 -2.84
C HIS A 71 8.53 -13.60 -3.95
N GLY A 72 8.97 -13.77 -5.20
CA GLY A 72 8.26 -13.29 -6.38
C GLY A 72 7.29 -14.34 -6.91
N THR A 73 6.42 -13.97 -7.86
CA THR A 73 5.46 -14.90 -8.47
C THR A 73 6.11 -16.12 -9.14
N LYS A 74 7.34 -15.96 -9.68
CA LYS A 74 8.09 -17.04 -10.34
C LYS A 74 8.56 -18.13 -9.38
N ASP A 75 8.78 -17.76 -8.12
CA ASP A 75 9.31 -18.63 -7.07
C ASP A 75 8.19 -19.05 -6.10
N CYS A 76 6.93 -18.98 -6.53
CA CYS A 76 5.79 -19.25 -5.69
C CYS A 76 5.43 -20.74 -5.74
N ASP A 77 5.53 -21.43 -4.60
CA ASP A 77 5.18 -22.86 -4.50
C ASP A 77 3.69 -23.14 -4.79
N GLU A 78 2.83 -22.12 -4.66
CA GLU A 78 1.40 -22.21 -4.96
C GLU A 78 1.10 -21.96 -6.44
N PHE A 79 2.10 -21.59 -7.24
CA PHE A 79 1.94 -21.32 -8.66
C PHE A 79 2.15 -22.61 -9.48
N PHE A 80 1.06 -23.25 -9.87
CA PHE A 80 1.06 -24.51 -10.63
C PHE A 80 1.28 -24.36 -12.15
N GLY A 81 1.95 -23.29 -12.59
CA GLY A 81 2.33 -23.15 -14.01
C GLY A 81 1.16 -22.94 -14.98
N GLU A 82 0.03 -22.39 -14.53
CA GLU A 82 -1.03 -21.95 -15.44
C GLU A 82 -0.46 -20.94 -16.46
N GLU A 83 -0.91 -21.02 -17.72
CA GLU A 83 -0.42 -20.15 -18.80
C GLU A 83 -0.70 -18.65 -18.55
N SER A 84 -1.66 -18.34 -17.67
CA SER A 84 -2.01 -16.97 -17.29
C SER A 84 -2.57 -16.86 -15.86
N PRO A 85 -1.73 -16.96 -14.81
CA PRO A 85 -2.19 -16.74 -13.45
C PRO A 85 -2.77 -15.33 -13.31
N GLN A 86 -4.05 -15.22 -12.95
CA GLN A 86 -4.60 -13.95 -12.55
C GLN A 86 -3.88 -13.46 -11.29
N LYS A 87 -3.13 -12.36 -11.43
CA LYS A 87 -2.45 -11.69 -10.32
C LYS A 87 -3.50 -11.12 -9.38
N LYS A 88 -3.69 -11.76 -8.22
CA LYS A 88 -4.60 -11.31 -7.16
C LYS A 88 -4.10 -10.04 -6.47
N TYR A 89 -2.81 -9.79 -6.54
CA TYR A 89 -2.12 -8.69 -5.90
C TYR A 89 -1.28 -7.88 -6.90
N GLY A 90 -0.91 -6.67 -6.51
CA GLY A 90 -0.06 -5.83 -7.34
C GLY A 90 0.33 -4.52 -6.67
N GLU A 91 0.90 -3.61 -7.47
CA GLU A 91 1.55 -2.39 -6.98
C GLU A 91 0.63 -1.43 -6.24
N TRP A 92 -0.68 -1.51 -6.45
CA TRP A 92 -1.68 -0.70 -5.73
C TRP A 92 -1.67 -0.93 -4.21
N LEU A 93 -1.08 -2.02 -3.73
CA LEU A 93 -0.84 -2.25 -2.30
C LEU A 93 0.30 -1.42 -1.73
N LYS A 94 1.18 -0.86 -2.55
CA LYS A 94 2.24 0.03 -2.08
C LYS A 94 1.66 1.41 -1.83
N ALA A 95 1.90 1.94 -0.64
CA ALA A 95 1.62 3.33 -0.35
C ALA A 95 2.64 4.22 -1.10
N SER A 96 2.22 5.43 -1.47
CA SER A 96 3.15 6.44 -1.98
C SER A 96 4.21 6.75 -0.90
N PRO A 97 5.48 6.96 -1.27
CA PRO A 97 6.50 7.36 -0.32
C PRO A 97 6.02 8.56 0.50
N TRP A 98 6.22 8.49 1.81
CA TRP A 98 5.86 9.59 2.67
C TRP A 98 6.75 10.79 2.34
N LYS A 99 6.14 11.86 1.81
CA LYS A 99 6.80 13.15 1.68
C LYS A 99 6.69 13.83 3.04
N PHE A 100 7.75 13.79 3.83
CA PHE A 100 7.90 14.78 4.90
C PHE A 100 7.82 16.15 4.23
N ARG A 101 6.77 16.92 4.52
CA ARG A 101 6.82 18.37 4.27
C ARG A 101 7.81 18.92 5.29
N ASN A 102 9.04 19.12 4.89
CA ASN A 102 9.90 20.06 5.60
C ASN A 102 9.32 21.46 5.36
N GLU A 103 9.39 22.34 6.36
CA GLU A 103 8.83 23.70 6.35
C GLU A 103 9.42 24.64 5.27
N GLY A 104 10.26 24.10 4.36
CA GLY A 104 10.93 24.82 3.27
C GLY A 104 10.54 24.39 1.85
N ASP A 105 9.65 23.41 1.65
CA ASP A 105 9.23 22.98 0.30
C ASP A 105 8.24 23.99 -0.33
N LYS A 106 8.76 25.14 -0.76
CA LYS A 106 8.05 26.03 -1.70
C LYS A 106 8.00 25.31 -3.05
N GLN A 107 6.80 24.93 -3.48
CA GLN A 107 6.58 24.37 -4.80
C GLN A 107 6.88 25.44 -5.86
N GLU A 108 8.00 25.30 -6.57
CA GLU A 108 8.17 25.99 -7.86
C GLU A 108 7.17 25.40 -8.87
N PRO A 109 6.46 26.24 -9.64
CA PRO A 109 5.54 25.76 -10.65
C PRO A 109 6.31 25.01 -11.75
N LYS A 110 5.84 23.80 -12.10
CA LYS A 110 6.40 22.99 -13.18
C LYS A 110 6.37 23.75 -14.51
N GLY A 111 7.54 24.24 -14.92
CA GLY A 111 7.80 24.69 -16.29
C GLY A 111 7.71 23.52 -17.27
N GLN A 112 7.15 23.79 -18.45
CA GLN A 112 6.91 22.84 -19.53
C GLN A 112 8.21 22.09 -19.93
N GLU A 113 8.22 20.78 -19.72
CA GLU A 113 9.28 19.88 -20.21
C GLU A 113 9.28 19.85 -21.75
N LYS A 114 10.27 20.49 -22.37
CA LYS A 114 10.59 20.26 -23.79
C LYS A 114 11.45 19.00 -23.89
N SER A 115 10.84 17.93 -24.38
CA SER A 115 11.48 16.64 -24.66
C SER A 115 12.66 16.79 -25.63
N CYS A 116 13.87 16.44 -25.16
CA CYS A 116 15.07 16.33 -25.97
C CYS A 116 15.09 14.98 -26.71
N ALA A 117 14.24 14.80 -27.71
CA ALA A 117 14.45 13.77 -28.73
C ALA A 117 15.46 14.31 -29.76
N ARG A 118 16.67 13.73 -29.80
CA ARG A 118 17.60 13.93 -30.91
C ARG A 118 16.97 13.31 -32.16
N LYS A 119 16.67 14.14 -33.17
CA LYS A 119 16.40 13.66 -34.53
C LYS A 119 17.70 13.06 -35.08
N LEU A 120 17.58 11.84 -35.62
CA LEU A 120 18.56 11.24 -36.54
C LEU A 120 18.63 12.08 -37.82
#